data_AF-I1M6M9-F1
#
_entry.id   AF-I1M6M9-F1
#
_cell.length_a   1.000
_cell.length_b   1.000
_cell.length_c   1.000
_cell.angle_alpha   90.00
_cell.angle_beta   90.00
_cell.angle_gamma   90.00
#
_symmetry.space_group_name_H-M   'P 1'
#
loop_
_entity.id
_entity.type
_entity.pdbx_description
1 polymer ?
#
loop_
_entity_poly.entity_id
_entity_poly.type
_entity_poly.pdbx_seq_one_letter_code
_entity_poly.pdbx_strand_id
1 'polypeptide(L)'
;MSASEILRELDSLKDEKTKIEHKISALEAQLREINLQNDAAPPNASSSSSYPTNGLTQDMIHRYSRHLVLPSFGVQGQANLLKSSILVVGAGGLGAPALLYFAASGVGRLGVIDHDVVELNNMHRQVIHTEAYVGKPKVKSAAAACCSINSTIQVVEHEEALQTSNALEILSKYDIIVDATDNAPTRYLISDCCVVLGKPLVSGAALGLEGQLTVYNYNGGPCYRCLFPTPPPRTACQSCAEGGVLGVVPGIIGCLQALEAIKIAASVGEPLSGRMLLLDALSGRIRIVKIRGRSMQCEACGENATFTQQQFREFDYEKFTQTPLRVPPLKLNLLPRESRISSKEYSEVIIKKGPHVLVDVRPAHHFKIASLPKSLNIPLSTLEARLPEVSSALKKEEEESGAVSGSSAQLYVVCRRGNDSQRAVQYLHKMGFTSAKDIVGGLESWAHNVDHQFPTY
;
A
#
# COMPACT_ATOMS: atom_id res chain seq x y z
N MET A 1 5.43 24.02 31.60
CA MET A 1 4.79 25.33 31.38
C MET A 1 3.40 25.31 31.99
N SER A 2 3.03 26.36 32.70
CA SER A 2 1.67 26.53 33.23
C SER A 2 0.68 26.85 32.09
N ALA A 3 -0.62 26.63 32.31
CA ALA A 3 -1.65 26.92 31.31
C ALA A 3 -1.64 28.41 30.87
N SER A 4 -1.27 29.31 31.77
CA SER A 4 -1.11 30.74 31.49
C SER A 4 0.08 31.05 30.58
N GLU A 5 1.20 30.34 30.75
CA GLU A 5 2.38 30.47 29.88
C GLU A 5 2.08 29.97 28.46
N ILE A 6 1.37 28.84 28.35
CA ILE A 6 0.97 28.27 27.05
C ILE A 6 0.03 29.22 26.30
N LEU A 7 -0.93 29.85 26.99
CA LEU A 7 -1.83 30.82 26.38
C LEU A 7 -1.09 32.06 25.86
N ARG A 8 -0.14 32.60 26.64
CA ARG A 8 0.69 33.72 26.20
C ARG A 8 1.53 33.37 24.97
N GLU A 9 2.08 32.16 24.92
CA GLU A 9 2.89 31.72 23.79
C GLU A 9 2.03 31.48 22.55
N LEU A 10 0.81 30.92 22.72
CA LEU A 10 -0.18 30.79 21.65
C LEU A 10 -0.58 32.14 21.06
N ASP A 11 -0.82 33.15 21.89
CA ASP A 11 -1.20 34.49 21.41
C ASP A 11 0.00 35.18 20.73
N SER A 12 1.22 35.02 21.26
CA SER A 12 2.44 35.51 20.61
C SER A 12 2.63 34.89 19.22
N LEU A 13 2.42 33.58 19.09
CA LEU A 13 2.55 32.86 17.80
C LEU A 13 1.45 33.26 16.81
N LYS A 14 0.23 33.55 17.29
CA LYS A 14 -0.86 34.07 16.44
C LYS A 14 -0.54 35.47 15.91
N ASP A 15 0.01 36.35 16.76
CA ASP A 15 0.44 37.68 16.34
C ASP A 15 1.56 37.60 15.30
N GLU A 16 2.52 36.69 15.50
CA GLU A 16 3.63 36.48 14.55
C GLU A 16 3.13 35.92 13.22
N LYS A 17 2.20 34.96 13.25
CA LYS A 17 1.52 34.45 12.06
C LYS A 17 0.82 35.58 11.29
N THR A 18 0.10 36.45 11.98
CA THR A 18 -0.63 37.57 11.38
C THR A 18 0.34 38.56 10.71
N LYS A 19 1.49 38.84 11.34
CA LYS A 19 2.55 39.67 10.75
C LYS A 19 3.15 39.04 9.49
N ILE A 20 3.37 37.72 9.49
CA ILE A 20 3.87 36.99 8.33
C ILE A 20 2.86 37.02 7.19
N GLU A 21 1.57 36.79 7.47
CA GLU A 21 0.50 36.85 6.48
C GLU A 21 0.39 38.25 5.83
N HIS A 22 0.48 39.32 6.64
CA HIS A 22 0.55 40.68 6.10
C HIS A 22 1.78 40.91 5.22
N LYS A 23 2.94 40.38 5.60
CA LYS A 23 4.18 40.51 4.81
C LYS A 23 4.11 39.74 3.49
N ILE A 24 3.51 38.55 3.49
CA ILE A 24 3.24 37.77 2.27
C ILE A 24 2.30 38.57 1.36
N SER A 25 1.18 39.07 1.89
CA SER A 25 0.22 39.85 1.11
C SER A 25 0.83 41.12 0.50
N ALA A 26 1.69 41.82 1.26
CA ALA A 26 2.43 42.97 0.76
C ALA A 26 3.42 42.60 -0.36
N LEU A 27 4.16 41.51 -0.21
CA LEU A 27 5.08 41.02 -1.24
C LEU A 27 4.34 40.54 -2.49
N GLU A 28 3.18 39.90 -2.35
CA GLU A 28 2.33 39.54 -3.48
C GLU A 28 1.75 40.76 -4.20
N ALA A 29 1.40 41.83 -3.48
CA ALA A 29 0.97 43.08 -4.08
C ALA A 29 2.11 43.76 -4.86
N GLN A 30 3.32 43.79 -4.28
CA GLN A 30 4.51 44.29 -4.98
C GLN A 30 4.84 43.45 -6.22
N LEU A 31 4.71 42.13 -6.15
CA LEU A 31 4.92 41.24 -7.30
C LEU A 31 3.88 41.50 -8.41
N ARG A 32 2.62 41.78 -8.05
CA ARG A 32 1.58 42.18 -9.00
C ARG A 32 1.90 43.52 -9.67
N GLU A 33 2.38 44.52 -8.91
CA GLU A 33 2.79 45.81 -9.48
C GLU A 33 3.99 45.69 -10.43
N ILE A 34 5.00 44.88 -10.07
CA ILE A 34 6.15 44.60 -10.93
C ILE A 34 5.70 43.91 -12.24
N ASN A 35 4.78 42.96 -12.16
CA ASN A 35 4.24 42.28 -13.34
C ASN A 35 3.41 43.24 -14.22
N LEU A 36 2.60 44.11 -13.61
CA LEU A 36 1.83 45.13 -14.35
C LEU A 36 2.72 46.20 -15.00
N GLN A 37 3.87 46.53 -14.39
CA GLN A 37 4.87 47.43 -14.99
C GLN A 37 5.64 46.77 -16.14
N ASN A 38 5.87 45.45 -16.09
CA ASN A 38 6.44 44.68 -17.19
C ASN A 38 5.50 44.59 -18.40
N ASP A 39 4.18 44.63 -18.18
CA ASP A 39 3.16 44.58 -19.26
C ASP A 39 2.87 45.95 -19.91
N ALA A 40 3.31 47.07 -19.31
CA ALA A 40 2.99 48.43 -19.78
C ALA A 40 4.14 49.17 -20.51
N ALA A 41 5.31 48.56 -20.67
CA ALA A 41 6.44 49.16 -21.38
C ALA A 41 6.31 48.97 -22.92
N PRO A 42 6.59 50.00 -23.75
CA PRO A 42 6.64 49.83 -25.20
C PRO A 42 7.78 48.87 -25.59
N PRO A 43 7.67 48.12 -26.71
CA PRO A 43 8.57 47.03 -27.00
C PRO A 43 9.92 47.62 -27.44
N ASN A 44 10.86 47.75 -26.51
CA ASN A 44 12.25 47.96 -26.86
C ASN A 44 13.17 47.11 -25.98
N ALA A 45 13.77 46.13 -26.65
CA ALA A 45 14.98 45.42 -26.30
C ALA A 45 14.98 44.65 -24.96
N SER A 46 14.05 43.72 -24.77
CA SER A 46 14.39 42.47 -24.09
C SER A 46 15.01 41.54 -25.14
N SER A 47 16.27 41.20 -24.95
CA SER A 47 16.98 40.15 -25.69
C SER A 47 16.09 38.92 -25.86
N SER A 48 15.44 38.81 -27.03
CA SER A 48 14.85 37.56 -27.47
C SER A 48 16.01 36.57 -27.54
N SER A 49 16.04 35.61 -26.62
CA SER A 49 16.79 34.39 -26.84
C SER A 49 16.15 33.71 -28.05
N SER A 50 16.64 34.07 -29.24
CA SER A 50 16.18 33.63 -30.56
C SER A 50 16.62 32.19 -30.86
N TYR A 51 16.65 31.34 -29.84
CA TYR A 51 17.08 29.97 -29.97
C TYR A 51 15.85 29.08 -30.10
N PRO A 52 15.79 28.17 -31.08
CA PRO A 52 14.66 27.25 -31.22
C PRO A 52 14.66 26.29 -30.02
N THR A 53 13.71 26.47 -29.09
CA THR A 53 13.61 25.63 -27.88
C THR A 53 12.66 24.44 -28.03
N ASN A 54 12.13 24.18 -29.22
CA ASN A 54 11.21 23.06 -29.52
C ASN A 54 10.05 22.92 -28.52
N GLY A 55 9.56 24.04 -27.97
CA GLY A 55 8.46 24.07 -27.01
C GLY A 55 8.85 23.87 -25.53
N LEU A 56 10.14 23.86 -25.20
CA LEU A 56 10.64 23.85 -23.82
C LEU A 56 11.07 25.26 -23.39
N THR A 57 10.83 25.63 -22.13
CA THR A 57 11.37 26.88 -21.57
C THR A 57 12.85 26.71 -21.18
N GLN A 58 13.56 27.80 -20.94
CA GLN A 58 14.95 27.75 -20.48
C GLN A 58 15.08 26.97 -19.15
N ASP A 59 14.17 27.19 -18.21
CA ASP A 59 14.15 26.48 -16.92
C ASP A 59 13.91 24.98 -17.10
N MET A 60 13.02 24.60 -18.02
CA MET A 60 12.79 23.20 -18.37
C MET A 60 14.03 22.57 -19.01
N ILE A 61 14.70 23.27 -19.91
CA ILE A 61 15.95 22.80 -20.52
C ILE A 61 17.02 22.60 -19.45
N HIS A 62 17.16 23.53 -18.51
CA HIS A 62 18.13 23.42 -17.42
C HIS A 62 17.82 22.21 -16.52
N ARG A 63 16.57 22.12 -16.03
CA ARG A 63 16.12 21.05 -15.14
C ARG A 63 16.25 19.66 -15.76
N TYR A 64 15.82 19.51 -17.02
CA TYR A 64 15.80 18.21 -17.70
C TYR A 64 17.02 17.97 -18.58
N SER A 65 18.06 18.79 -18.48
CA SER A 65 19.27 18.72 -19.32
C SER A 65 19.85 17.31 -19.42
N ARG A 66 19.82 16.52 -18.33
CA ARG A 66 20.30 15.13 -18.31
C ARG A 66 19.43 14.14 -19.08
N HIS A 67 18.14 14.41 -19.26
CA HIS A 67 17.28 13.65 -20.19
C HIS A 67 17.49 14.10 -21.64
N LEU A 68 17.63 15.41 -21.87
CA LEU A 68 17.73 15.98 -23.21
C LEU A 68 18.99 15.52 -23.97
N VAL A 69 20.09 15.26 -23.26
CA VAL A 69 21.34 14.77 -23.87
C VAL A 69 21.31 13.28 -24.22
N LEU A 70 20.31 12.52 -23.77
CA LEU A 70 20.19 11.08 -24.09
C LEU A 70 19.66 10.92 -25.52
N PRO A 71 20.42 10.30 -26.45
CA PRO A 71 19.98 10.17 -27.85
C PRO A 71 18.66 9.39 -28.01
N SER A 72 18.40 8.43 -27.12
CA SER A 72 17.20 7.59 -27.13
C SER A 72 15.96 8.23 -26.48
N PHE A 73 16.11 9.42 -25.87
CA PHE A 73 15.02 10.13 -25.18
C PHE A 73 14.87 11.55 -25.73
N GLY A 74 15.91 12.37 -25.55
CA GLY A 74 16.07 13.66 -26.18
C GLY A 74 14.96 14.67 -25.87
N VAL A 75 14.95 15.73 -26.68
CA VAL A 75 13.98 16.83 -26.58
C VAL A 75 12.55 16.35 -26.82
N GLN A 76 12.34 15.47 -27.81
CA GLN A 76 11.01 14.98 -28.14
C GLN A 76 10.42 14.12 -27.01
N GLY A 77 11.20 13.20 -26.43
CA GLY A 77 10.75 12.37 -25.32
C GLY A 77 10.36 13.21 -24.10
N GLN A 78 11.16 14.23 -23.77
CA GLN A 78 10.83 15.14 -22.67
C GLN A 78 9.59 16.00 -22.97
N ALA A 79 9.46 16.51 -24.19
CA ALA A 79 8.28 17.29 -24.60
C ALA A 79 6.98 16.45 -24.56
N ASN A 80 7.06 15.17 -24.93
CA ASN A 80 5.93 14.23 -24.83
C ASN A 80 5.58 13.97 -23.36
N LEU A 81 6.59 13.73 -22.50
CA LEU A 81 6.39 13.48 -21.07
C LEU A 81 5.72 14.67 -20.36
N LEU A 82 6.15 15.90 -20.67
CA LEU A 82 5.56 17.14 -20.14
C LEU A 82 4.09 17.34 -20.56
N LYS A 83 3.67 16.76 -21.68
CA LYS A 83 2.27 16.83 -22.16
C LYS A 83 1.40 15.68 -21.66
N SER A 84 2.03 14.62 -21.11
CA SER A 84 1.34 13.43 -20.67
C SER A 84 0.66 13.59 -19.31
N SER A 85 -0.35 12.77 -19.08
CA SER A 85 -1.07 12.64 -17.83
C SER A 85 -1.04 11.20 -17.30
N ILE A 86 -0.61 11.01 -16.05
CA ILE A 86 -0.48 9.70 -15.42
C ILE A 86 -1.29 9.67 -14.13
N LEU A 87 -2.11 8.63 -13.95
CA LEU A 87 -2.79 8.35 -12.68
C LEU A 87 -2.12 7.19 -11.96
N VAL A 88 -1.72 7.39 -10.71
CA VAL A 88 -1.23 6.34 -9.83
C VAL A 88 -2.32 5.95 -8.84
N VAL A 89 -2.75 4.69 -8.92
CA VAL A 89 -3.73 4.10 -7.99
C VAL A 89 -3.00 3.43 -6.83
N GLY A 90 -3.04 4.09 -5.68
CA GLY A 90 -2.30 3.73 -4.47
C GLY A 90 -1.02 4.55 -4.28
N ALA A 91 -0.92 5.22 -3.14
CA ALA A 91 0.28 5.94 -2.67
C ALA A 91 1.10 5.10 -1.67
N GLY A 92 0.99 3.78 -1.76
CA GLY A 92 1.69 2.82 -0.90
C GLY A 92 3.14 2.56 -1.31
N GLY A 93 3.67 1.38 -0.97
CA GLY A 93 5.10 1.08 -1.20
C GLY A 93 5.53 1.03 -2.66
N LEU A 94 4.60 0.70 -3.57
CA LEU A 94 4.81 0.73 -5.03
C LEU A 94 4.65 2.16 -5.58
N GLY A 95 3.58 2.84 -5.17
CA GLY A 95 3.22 4.16 -5.68
C GLY A 95 4.18 5.26 -5.21
N ALA A 96 4.69 5.15 -3.98
CA ALA A 96 5.61 6.11 -3.39
C ALA A 96 6.84 6.42 -4.27
N PRO A 97 7.71 5.45 -4.62
CA PRO A 97 8.82 5.71 -5.52
C PRO A 97 8.34 6.13 -6.93
N ALA A 98 7.24 5.58 -7.43
CA ALA A 98 6.75 5.90 -8.77
C ALA A 98 6.38 7.38 -8.88
N LEU A 99 5.60 7.89 -7.93
CA LEU A 99 5.19 9.30 -7.81
C LEU A 99 6.40 10.23 -7.72
N LEU A 100 7.40 9.88 -6.90
CA LEU A 100 8.65 10.66 -6.77
C LEU A 100 9.36 10.80 -8.13
N TYR A 101 9.52 9.69 -8.87
CA TYR A 101 10.17 9.71 -10.18
C TYR A 101 9.33 10.38 -11.27
N PHE A 102 8.00 10.25 -11.25
CA PHE A 102 7.13 10.99 -12.17
C PHE A 102 7.23 12.51 -11.97
N ALA A 103 7.22 12.95 -10.71
CA ALA A 103 7.41 14.35 -10.37
C ALA A 103 8.78 14.86 -10.83
N ALA A 104 9.86 14.16 -10.45
CA ALA A 104 11.22 14.51 -10.84
C ALA A 104 11.42 14.54 -12.37
N SER A 105 10.78 13.63 -13.09
CA SER A 105 10.93 13.51 -14.55
C SER A 105 10.10 14.52 -15.34
N GLY A 106 9.17 15.22 -14.69
CA GLY A 106 8.35 16.25 -15.33
C GLY A 106 7.13 15.72 -16.08
N VAL A 107 6.45 14.71 -15.53
CA VAL A 107 5.10 14.35 -16.00
C VAL A 107 4.18 15.55 -15.84
N GLY A 108 3.54 16.00 -16.94
CA GLY A 108 2.75 17.24 -16.94
C GLY A 108 1.62 17.28 -15.93
N ARG A 109 0.81 16.21 -15.90
CA ARG A 109 -0.27 16.03 -14.94
C ARG A 109 -0.16 14.69 -14.21
N LEU A 110 0.01 14.73 -12.90
CA LEU A 110 0.16 13.57 -12.05
C LEU A 110 -1.05 13.44 -11.12
N GLY A 111 -1.90 12.44 -11.36
CA GLY A 111 -2.98 12.06 -10.46
C GLY A 111 -2.51 11.06 -9.42
N VAL A 112 -2.95 11.22 -8.18
CA VAL A 112 -2.80 10.23 -7.12
C VAL A 112 -4.16 9.94 -6.51
N ILE A 113 -4.54 8.67 -6.45
CA ILE A 113 -5.74 8.21 -5.76
C ILE A 113 -5.38 7.26 -4.64
N ASP A 114 -5.80 7.59 -3.43
CA ASP A 114 -5.65 6.77 -2.24
C ASP A 114 -6.68 7.24 -1.19
N HIS A 115 -7.19 6.31 -0.41
CA HIS A 115 -8.20 6.56 0.63
C HIS A 115 -7.65 6.41 2.04
N ASP A 116 -6.44 5.88 2.17
CA ASP A 116 -5.80 5.65 3.45
C ASP A 116 -5.11 6.92 3.98
N VAL A 117 -4.79 6.84 5.28
CA VAL A 117 -3.90 7.78 5.96
C VAL A 117 -2.49 7.20 6.09
N VAL A 118 -1.51 8.07 6.34
CA VAL A 118 -0.14 7.65 6.64
C VAL A 118 -0.08 7.01 8.02
N GLU A 119 0.54 5.83 8.12
CA GLU A 119 0.71 5.10 9.37
C GLU A 119 2.19 4.77 9.60
N LEU A 120 2.63 4.78 10.86
CA LEU A 120 4.03 4.57 11.24
C LEU A 120 4.57 3.20 10.77
N ASN A 121 3.77 2.14 10.88
CA ASN A 121 4.11 0.78 10.44
C ASN A 121 4.23 0.63 8.92
N ASN A 122 3.92 1.67 8.14
CA ASN A 122 4.05 1.69 6.70
C ASN A 122 5.28 2.48 6.21
N MET A 123 5.91 3.26 7.09
CA MET A 123 7.04 4.15 6.77
C MET A 123 8.27 3.43 6.24
N HIS A 124 8.50 2.18 6.66
CA HIS A 124 9.64 1.38 6.21
C HIS A 124 9.62 1.03 4.70
N ARG A 125 8.48 1.27 4.02
CA ARG A 125 8.31 1.00 2.58
C ARG A 125 7.64 2.13 1.79
N GLN A 126 6.98 3.08 2.45
CA GLN A 126 6.28 4.19 1.81
C GLN A 126 7.12 5.48 1.86
N VAL A 127 8.26 5.47 1.16
CA VAL A 127 9.33 6.48 1.28
C VAL A 127 8.97 7.90 0.80
N ILE A 128 7.80 8.09 0.20
CA ILE A 128 7.28 9.43 -0.16
C ILE A 128 6.69 10.15 1.07
N HIS A 129 6.31 9.40 2.10
CA HIS A 129 5.72 9.95 3.32
C HIS A 129 6.80 10.25 4.36
N THR A 130 6.50 11.20 5.25
CA THR A 130 7.35 11.54 6.40
C THR A 130 6.54 11.42 7.69
N GLU A 131 7.21 11.28 8.83
CA GLU A 131 6.53 11.14 10.13
C GLU A 131 5.60 12.32 10.46
N ALA A 132 5.91 13.52 9.94
CA ALA A 132 5.07 14.72 10.08
C ALA A 132 3.68 14.61 9.41
N TYR A 133 3.48 13.57 8.59
CA TYR A 133 2.22 13.25 7.94
C TYR A 133 1.47 12.07 8.56
N VAL A 134 1.98 11.41 9.61
CA VAL A 134 1.26 10.32 10.28
C VAL A 134 -0.14 10.78 10.71
N GLY A 135 -1.16 9.99 10.38
CA GLY A 135 -2.57 10.29 10.60
C GLY A 135 -3.21 11.21 9.56
N LYS A 136 -2.46 11.76 8.60
CA LYS A 136 -2.99 12.58 7.50
C LYS A 136 -3.22 11.75 6.24
N PRO A 137 -4.09 12.18 5.31
CA PRO A 137 -4.34 11.45 4.06
C PRO A 137 -3.07 11.23 3.24
N LYS A 138 -2.89 10.02 2.71
CA LYS A 138 -1.71 9.69 1.90
C LYS A 138 -1.60 10.56 0.65
N VAL A 139 -2.72 10.87 -0.01
CA VAL A 139 -2.75 11.73 -1.21
C VAL A 139 -2.19 13.12 -0.94
N LYS A 140 -2.52 13.72 0.22
CA LYS A 140 -2.00 15.02 0.66
C LYS A 140 -0.48 14.97 0.85
N SER A 141 -0.01 13.95 1.56
CA SER A 141 1.42 13.75 1.82
C SER A 141 2.20 13.54 0.52
N ALA A 142 1.69 12.69 -0.37
CA ALA A 142 2.29 12.42 -1.66
C ALA A 142 2.33 13.67 -2.56
N ALA A 143 1.23 14.43 -2.61
CA ALA A 143 1.16 15.64 -3.41
C ALA A 143 2.17 16.70 -2.92
N ALA A 144 2.26 16.91 -1.60
CA ALA A 144 3.25 17.81 -1.02
C ALA A 144 4.69 17.40 -1.38
N ALA A 145 5.01 16.11 -1.29
CA ALA A 145 6.32 15.59 -1.67
C ALA A 145 6.62 15.81 -3.16
N CYS A 146 5.69 15.46 -4.05
CA CYS A 146 5.82 15.68 -5.50
C CYS A 146 6.06 17.16 -5.84
N CYS A 147 5.27 18.07 -5.25
CA CYS A 147 5.41 19.51 -5.47
C CYS A 147 6.74 20.07 -4.92
N SER A 148 7.26 19.50 -3.82
CA SER A 148 8.58 19.89 -3.28
C SER A 148 9.74 19.47 -4.19
N ILE A 149 9.58 18.39 -4.95
CA ILE A 149 10.57 17.91 -5.92
C ILE A 149 10.48 18.72 -7.21
N ASN A 150 9.26 18.96 -7.67
CA ASN A 150 9.02 19.65 -8.91
C ASN A 150 7.71 20.45 -8.84
N SER A 151 7.82 21.75 -8.62
CA SER A 151 6.67 22.65 -8.52
C SER A 151 6.03 23.02 -9.87
N THR A 152 6.60 22.61 -11.00
CA THR A 152 6.06 22.96 -12.33
C THR A 152 5.08 21.94 -12.88
N ILE A 153 4.87 20.82 -12.19
CA ILE A 153 3.89 19.80 -12.59
C ILE A 153 2.55 20.04 -11.93
N GLN A 154 1.47 19.62 -12.59
CA GLN A 154 0.14 19.64 -11.99
C GLN A 154 -0.09 18.35 -11.21
N VAL A 155 -0.17 18.43 -9.89
CA VAL A 155 -0.57 17.28 -9.05
C VAL A 155 -2.07 17.35 -8.73
N VAL A 156 -2.78 16.24 -8.91
CA VAL A 156 -4.22 16.13 -8.63
C VAL A 156 -4.47 15.03 -7.60
N GLU A 157 -5.05 15.42 -6.47
CA GLU A 157 -5.42 14.54 -5.37
C GLU A 157 -6.83 13.98 -5.57
N HIS A 158 -6.99 12.66 -5.46
CA HIS A 158 -8.28 11.99 -5.35
C HIS A 158 -8.31 11.25 -4.00
N GLU A 159 -8.83 11.92 -2.97
CA GLU A 159 -8.92 11.40 -1.60
C GLU A 159 -10.14 10.46 -1.45
N GLU A 160 -10.19 9.41 -2.26
CA GLU A 160 -11.28 8.46 -2.29
C GLU A 160 -10.80 7.06 -2.70
N ALA A 161 -11.58 6.04 -2.35
CA ALA A 161 -11.31 4.69 -2.80
C ALA A 161 -11.78 4.54 -4.25
N LEU A 162 -10.99 3.86 -5.09
CA LEU A 162 -11.40 3.55 -6.44
C LEU A 162 -12.53 2.50 -6.41
N GLN A 163 -13.65 2.82 -7.05
CA GLN A 163 -14.86 1.99 -7.11
C GLN A 163 -15.43 2.00 -8.54
N THR A 164 -16.32 1.07 -8.86
CA THR A 164 -16.97 1.04 -10.18
C THR A 164 -17.78 2.30 -10.49
N SER A 165 -18.28 2.97 -9.45
CA SER A 165 -19.04 4.22 -9.52
C SER A 165 -18.21 5.43 -9.98
N ASN A 166 -16.94 5.53 -9.58
CA ASN A 166 -16.07 6.68 -9.87
C ASN A 166 -14.97 6.39 -10.90
N ALA A 167 -14.60 5.12 -11.11
CA ALA A 167 -13.41 4.76 -11.88
C ALA A 167 -13.45 5.23 -13.34
N LEU A 168 -14.58 5.10 -14.04
CA LEU A 168 -14.69 5.55 -15.43
C LEU A 168 -14.45 7.06 -15.55
N GLU A 169 -15.01 7.84 -14.62
CA GLU A 169 -14.87 9.29 -14.64
C GLU A 169 -13.42 9.69 -14.35
N ILE A 170 -12.81 9.12 -13.31
CA ILE A 170 -11.45 9.47 -12.89
C ILE A 170 -10.43 9.03 -13.94
N LEU A 171 -10.44 7.75 -14.35
CA LEU A 171 -9.41 7.20 -15.25
C LEU A 171 -9.48 7.78 -16.66
N SER A 172 -10.66 8.23 -17.13
CA SER A 172 -10.79 8.85 -18.45
C SER A 172 -9.95 10.12 -18.62
N LYS A 173 -9.66 10.82 -17.52
CA LYS A 173 -8.91 12.09 -17.46
C LYS A 173 -7.40 11.93 -17.61
N TYR A 174 -6.89 10.70 -17.73
CA TYR A 174 -5.45 10.39 -17.77
C TYR A 174 -5.09 9.55 -18.99
N ASP A 175 -3.86 9.68 -19.47
CA ASP A 175 -3.34 8.94 -20.63
C ASP A 175 -2.87 7.54 -20.23
N ILE A 176 -2.21 7.42 -19.08
CA ILE A 176 -1.62 6.17 -18.59
C ILE A 176 -2.06 5.92 -17.16
N ILE A 177 -2.45 4.68 -16.86
CA ILE A 177 -2.84 4.26 -15.52
C ILE A 177 -1.74 3.37 -14.92
N VAL A 178 -1.38 3.62 -13.67
CA VAL A 178 -0.42 2.83 -12.89
C VAL A 178 -1.16 2.17 -11.74
N ASP A 179 -1.25 0.84 -11.77
CA ASP A 179 -1.77 0.04 -10.65
C ASP A 179 -0.65 -0.20 -9.64
N ALA A 180 -0.68 0.55 -8.55
CA ALA A 180 0.21 0.41 -7.40
C ALA A 180 -0.53 -0.15 -6.18
N THR A 181 -1.62 -0.91 -6.42
CA THR A 181 -2.45 -1.52 -5.38
C THR A 181 -1.96 -2.91 -5.01
N ASP A 182 -2.31 -3.36 -3.81
CA ASP A 182 -1.88 -4.63 -3.23
C ASP A 182 -3.02 -5.65 -3.06
N ASN A 183 -4.20 -5.37 -3.63
CA ASN A 183 -5.36 -6.26 -3.54
C ASN A 183 -5.89 -6.67 -4.92
N ALA A 184 -6.25 -7.95 -5.03
CA ALA A 184 -6.73 -8.54 -6.27
C ALA A 184 -8.01 -7.88 -6.84
N PRO A 185 -9.08 -7.59 -6.07
CA PRO A 185 -10.30 -7.03 -6.64
C PRO A 185 -10.06 -5.67 -7.31
N THR A 186 -9.27 -4.78 -6.69
CA THR A 186 -8.93 -3.48 -7.29
C THR A 186 -8.12 -3.64 -8.57
N ARG A 187 -7.21 -4.63 -8.65
CA ARG A 187 -6.44 -4.91 -9.87
C ARG A 187 -7.33 -5.34 -11.04
N TYR A 188 -8.32 -6.20 -10.81
CA TYR A 188 -9.30 -6.55 -11.84
C TYR A 188 -10.12 -5.34 -12.26
N LEU A 189 -10.59 -4.53 -11.30
CA LEU A 189 -11.34 -3.30 -11.55
C LEU A 189 -10.54 -2.32 -12.43
N ILE A 190 -9.29 -2.03 -12.09
CA ILE A 190 -8.43 -1.13 -12.86
C ILE A 190 -8.22 -1.69 -14.28
N SER A 191 -7.87 -2.98 -14.41
CA SER A 191 -7.63 -3.58 -15.73
C SER A 191 -8.86 -3.51 -16.62
N ASP A 192 -10.03 -3.85 -16.09
CA ASP A 192 -11.27 -3.85 -16.84
C ASP A 192 -11.68 -2.42 -17.25
N CYS A 193 -11.53 -1.45 -16.34
CA CYS A 193 -11.77 -0.04 -16.64
C CYS A 193 -10.83 0.46 -17.76
N CYS A 194 -9.54 0.10 -17.68
CA CYS A 194 -8.55 0.44 -18.71
C CYS A 194 -8.91 -0.16 -20.07
N VAL A 195 -9.37 -1.42 -20.12
CA VAL A 195 -9.84 -2.04 -21.37
C VAL A 195 -11.00 -1.24 -21.96
N VAL A 196 -12.01 -0.93 -21.15
CA VAL A 196 -13.21 -0.22 -21.59
C VAL A 196 -12.91 1.21 -22.04
N LEU A 197 -11.91 1.87 -21.44
CA LEU A 197 -11.49 3.23 -21.79
C LEU A 197 -10.36 3.28 -22.84
N GLY A 198 -9.83 2.13 -23.27
CA GLY A 198 -8.69 2.08 -24.19
C GLY A 198 -7.38 2.65 -23.62
N LYS A 199 -7.16 2.53 -22.31
CA LYS A 199 -5.98 3.10 -21.62
C LYS A 199 -4.90 2.04 -21.38
N PRO A 200 -3.61 2.36 -21.61
CA PRO A 200 -2.52 1.50 -21.17
C PRO A 200 -2.45 1.43 -19.65
N LEU A 201 -2.12 0.23 -19.15
CA LEU A 201 -2.01 -0.05 -17.72
C LEU A 201 -0.62 -0.59 -17.39
N VAL A 202 0.08 0.09 -16.49
CA VAL A 202 1.34 -0.40 -15.90
C VAL A 202 1.04 -0.98 -14.52
N SER A 203 1.06 -2.30 -14.37
CA SER A 203 0.67 -2.98 -13.13
C SER A 203 1.85 -3.69 -12.50
N GLY A 204 2.11 -3.36 -11.23
CA GLY A 204 3.14 -3.94 -10.39
C GLY A 204 2.55 -4.68 -9.20
N ALA A 205 3.26 -5.67 -8.68
CA ALA A 205 2.93 -6.30 -7.41
C ALA A 205 4.21 -6.69 -6.67
N ALA A 206 4.14 -6.72 -5.34
CA ALA A 206 5.21 -7.20 -4.48
C ALA A 206 4.62 -7.98 -3.31
N LEU A 207 5.25 -9.09 -2.93
CA LEU A 207 4.88 -9.90 -1.78
C LEU A 207 6.14 -10.53 -1.18
N GLY A 208 6.37 -10.35 0.12
CA GLY A 208 7.56 -10.88 0.79
C GLY A 208 8.86 -10.35 0.18
N LEU A 209 9.55 -11.22 -0.56
CA LEU A 209 10.82 -10.98 -1.23
C LEU A 209 10.70 -11.05 -2.77
N GLU A 210 9.48 -11.12 -3.30
CA GLU A 210 9.22 -11.27 -4.72
C GLU A 210 8.48 -10.04 -5.26
N GLY A 211 8.73 -9.73 -6.53
CA GLY A 211 8.06 -8.65 -7.24
C GLY A 211 7.77 -9.03 -8.69
N GLN A 212 6.73 -8.42 -9.25
CA GLN A 212 6.39 -8.58 -10.65
C GLN A 212 5.90 -7.28 -11.27
N LEU A 213 6.10 -7.15 -12.58
CA LEU A 213 5.69 -5.99 -13.37
C LEU A 213 5.35 -6.41 -14.80
N THR A 214 4.29 -5.84 -15.36
CA THR A 214 4.00 -5.91 -16.78
C THR A 214 3.17 -4.70 -17.25
N VAL A 215 3.10 -4.52 -18.57
CA VAL A 215 2.25 -3.52 -19.20
C VAL A 215 1.09 -4.22 -19.91
N TYR A 216 -0.13 -3.85 -19.54
CA TYR A 216 -1.37 -4.36 -20.10
C TYR A 216 -2.04 -3.33 -21.01
N ASN A 217 -2.92 -3.82 -21.89
CA ASN A 217 -3.77 -3.01 -22.76
C ASN A 217 -3.02 -1.93 -23.57
N TYR A 218 -1.81 -2.25 -24.02
CA TYR A 218 -0.96 -1.35 -24.81
C TYR A 218 -0.67 -1.97 -26.18
N ASN A 219 -1.01 -1.23 -27.24
CA ASN A 219 -0.79 -1.60 -28.65
C ASN A 219 -1.22 -3.05 -29.00
N GLY A 220 -2.45 -3.42 -28.62
CA GLY A 220 -2.99 -4.77 -28.85
C GLY A 220 -2.49 -5.85 -27.89
N GLY A 221 -1.78 -5.45 -26.82
CA GLY A 221 -1.34 -6.34 -25.75
C GLY A 221 -2.47 -6.94 -24.91
N PRO A 222 -2.17 -7.94 -24.06
CA PRO A 222 -3.15 -8.59 -23.19
C PRO A 222 -3.70 -7.61 -22.13
N CYS A 223 -4.92 -7.87 -21.65
CA CYS A 223 -5.38 -7.33 -20.37
C CYS A 223 -5.03 -8.29 -19.21
N TYR A 224 -5.30 -7.91 -17.96
CA TYR A 224 -5.05 -8.77 -16.80
C TYR A 224 -5.79 -10.11 -16.89
N ARG A 225 -7.06 -10.11 -17.30
CA ARG A 225 -7.88 -11.33 -17.47
C ARG A 225 -7.39 -12.29 -18.55
N CYS A 226 -6.60 -11.82 -19.53
CA CYS A 226 -5.98 -12.73 -20.51
C CYS A 226 -4.99 -13.70 -19.88
N LEU A 227 -4.36 -13.28 -18.77
CA LEU A 227 -3.42 -14.10 -18.00
C LEU A 227 -4.11 -14.78 -16.83
N PHE A 228 -4.97 -14.05 -16.13
CA PHE A 228 -5.66 -14.50 -14.93
C PHE A 228 -7.18 -14.36 -15.15
N PRO A 229 -7.80 -15.26 -15.94
CA PRO A 229 -9.24 -15.17 -16.23
C PRO A 229 -10.08 -15.48 -14.98
N THR A 230 -9.58 -16.37 -14.13
CA THR A 230 -10.20 -16.75 -12.86
C THR A 230 -9.30 -16.30 -11.71
N PRO A 231 -9.83 -15.58 -10.71
CA PRO A 231 -9.05 -15.18 -9.55
C PRO A 231 -8.57 -16.39 -8.76
N PRO A 232 -7.35 -16.36 -8.24
CA PRO A 232 -6.86 -17.42 -7.36
C PRO A 232 -7.73 -17.50 -6.09
N PRO A 233 -7.88 -18.70 -5.50
CA PRO A 233 -8.65 -18.87 -4.27
C PRO A 233 -8.08 -18.03 -3.14
N ARG A 234 -8.92 -17.54 -2.22
CA ARG A 234 -8.49 -16.65 -1.11
C ARG A 234 -7.30 -17.17 -0.33
N THR A 235 -7.19 -18.49 -0.14
CA THR A 235 -6.09 -19.14 0.58
C THR A 235 -4.72 -18.99 -0.08
N ALA A 236 -4.68 -18.69 -1.38
CA ALA A 236 -3.46 -18.44 -2.14
C ALA A 236 -3.08 -16.95 -2.21
N CYS A 237 -3.95 -16.04 -1.74
CA CYS A 237 -3.73 -14.60 -1.74
C CYS A 237 -3.32 -14.12 -0.35
N GLN A 238 -2.02 -14.04 -0.08
CA GLN A 238 -1.51 -13.37 1.12
C GLN A 238 -1.33 -11.87 0.82
N SER A 239 -1.78 -11.02 1.75
CA SER A 239 -1.50 -9.58 1.68
C SER A 239 -0.12 -9.27 2.25
N CYS A 240 0.46 -8.10 1.90
CA CYS A 240 1.68 -7.61 2.54
C CYS A 240 1.53 -7.48 4.07
N ALA A 241 0.33 -7.17 4.56
CA ALA A 241 0.04 -7.06 5.99
C ALA A 241 0.07 -8.41 6.73
N GLU A 242 -0.20 -9.51 6.02
CA GLU A 242 -0.22 -10.87 6.55
C GLU A 242 1.10 -11.60 6.35
N GLY A 243 1.70 -11.51 5.15
CA GLY A 243 2.94 -12.21 4.80
C GLY A 243 4.22 -11.39 5.05
N GLY A 244 4.09 -10.10 5.36
CA GLY A 244 5.21 -9.17 5.41
C GLY A 244 5.76 -8.83 4.02
N VAL A 245 6.57 -7.76 3.97
CA VAL A 245 7.27 -7.36 2.74
C VAL A 245 8.57 -6.63 3.09
N LEU A 246 9.67 -6.99 2.41
CA LEU A 246 10.91 -6.23 2.52
C LEU A 246 10.72 -4.91 1.77
N GLY A 247 10.78 -3.78 2.47
CA GLY A 247 10.34 -2.48 1.95
C GLY A 247 11.00 -2.03 0.64
N VAL A 248 12.23 -2.48 0.38
CA VAL A 248 12.96 -2.19 -0.87
C VAL A 248 12.33 -2.88 -2.09
N VAL A 249 11.67 -4.03 -1.93
CA VAL A 249 11.07 -4.79 -3.03
C VAL A 249 9.97 -4.01 -3.76
N PRO A 250 8.91 -3.52 -3.07
CA PRO A 250 7.94 -2.63 -3.74
C PRO A 250 8.60 -1.32 -4.19
N GLY A 251 9.66 -0.87 -3.51
CA GLY A 251 10.52 0.23 -3.96
C GLY A 251 11.04 0.04 -5.39
N ILE A 252 11.72 -1.09 -5.63
CA ILE A 252 12.29 -1.48 -6.92
C ILE A 252 11.19 -1.59 -7.98
N ILE A 253 10.10 -2.31 -7.67
CA ILE A 253 8.99 -2.50 -8.62
C ILE A 253 8.34 -1.16 -8.96
N GLY A 254 8.15 -0.25 -7.99
CA GLY A 254 7.60 1.07 -8.23
C GLY A 254 8.50 1.96 -9.11
N CYS A 255 9.82 1.90 -8.93
CA CYS A 255 10.76 2.55 -9.86
C CYS A 255 10.63 1.98 -11.29
N LEU A 256 10.48 0.65 -11.41
CA LEU A 256 10.29 0.01 -12.71
C LEU A 256 8.92 0.35 -13.32
N GLN A 257 7.87 0.51 -12.51
CA GLN A 257 6.57 1.03 -12.98
C GLN A 257 6.72 2.43 -13.56
N ALA A 258 7.46 3.32 -12.87
CA ALA A 258 7.72 4.65 -13.38
C ALA A 258 8.48 4.62 -14.71
N LEU A 259 9.50 3.76 -14.82
CA LEU A 259 10.24 3.57 -16.07
C LEU A 259 9.33 3.12 -17.22
N GLU A 260 8.45 2.13 -17.01
CA GLU A 260 7.53 1.66 -18.05
C GLU A 260 6.54 2.74 -18.49
N ALA A 261 5.95 3.47 -17.53
CA ALA A 261 5.03 4.55 -17.85
C ALA A 261 5.73 5.72 -18.55
N ILE A 262 6.96 6.08 -18.17
CA ILE A 262 7.77 7.09 -18.86
C ILE A 262 8.08 6.66 -20.30
N LYS A 263 8.43 5.38 -20.54
CA LYS A 263 8.63 4.86 -21.90
C LYS A 263 7.38 5.04 -22.77
N ILE A 264 6.20 4.72 -22.22
CA ILE A 264 4.92 4.89 -22.92
C ILE A 264 4.66 6.38 -23.19
N ALA A 265 4.74 7.23 -22.16
CA ALA A 265 4.48 8.67 -22.26
C ALA A 265 5.42 9.37 -23.25
N ALA A 266 6.71 9.06 -23.18
CA ALA A 266 7.71 9.64 -24.07
C ALA A 266 7.71 9.02 -25.48
N SER A 267 7.01 7.89 -25.68
CA SER A 267 7.01 7.10 -26.91
C SER A 267 8.41 6.58 -27.30
N VAL A 268 9.12 6.01 -26.33
CA VAL A 268 10.50 5.53 -26.49
C VAL A 268 10.68 4.10 -25.99
N GLY A 269 11.69 3.42 -26.56
CA GLY A 269 12.07 2.07 -26.16
C GLY A 269 10.95 1.04 -26.36
N GLU A 270 11.01 -0.03 -25.58
CA GLU A 270 10.05 -1.14 -25.66
C GLU A 270 9.39 -1.38 -24.30
N PRO A 271 8.13 -0.96 -24.09
CA PRO A 271 7.38 -1.29 -22.90
C PRO A 271 7.24 -2.81 -22.68
N LEU A 272 7.03 -3.25 -21.44
CA LEU A 272 6.84 -4.66 -21.08
C LEU A 272 5.46 -5.22 -21.48
N SER A 273 4.90 -4.77 -22.61
CA SER A 273 3.68 -5.36 -23.15
C SER A 273 3.97 -6.77 -23.69
N GLY A 274 3.16 -7.76 -23.28
CA GLY A 274 3.39 -9.16 -23.63
C GLY A 274 4.61 -9.81 -22.96
N ARG A 275 5.22 -9.14 -21.98
CA ARG A 275 6.36 -9.64 -21.18
C ARG A 275 6.12 -9.36 -19.69
N MET A 276 6.51 -10.27 -18.82
CA MET A 276 6.44 -10.06 -17.37
C MET A 276 7.85 -10.09 -16.78
N LEU A 277 8.18 -9.03 -16.05
CA LEU A 277 9.36 -8.99 -15.21
C LEU A 277 9.04 -9.66 -13.88
N LEU A 278 9.94 -10.52 -13.43
CA LEU A 278 9.91 -11.23 -12.15
C LEU A 278 11.20 -10.90 -11.40
N LEU A 279 11.06 -10.42 -10.17
CA LEU A 279 12.15 -10.13 -9.24
C LEU A 279 12.10 -11.16 -8.11
N ASP A 280 13.20 -11.87 -7.92
CA ASP A 280 13.51 -12.59 -6.68
C ASP A 280 14.60 -11.81 -5.97
N ALA A 281 14.21 -11.07 -4.93
CA ALA A 281 15.12 -10.20 -4.19
C ALA A 281 16.07 -10.98 -3.29
N LEU A 282 15.71 -12.20 -2.88
CA LEU A 282 16.56 -13.02 -2.02
C LEU A 282 17.79 -13.54 -2.79
N SER A 283 17.58 -13.99 -4.03
CA SER A 283 18.67 -14.44 -4.89
C SER A 283 19.25 -13.34 -5.78
N GLY A 284 18.67 -12.14 -5.77
CA GLY A 284 19.08 -11.00 -6.60
C GLY A 284 18.82 -11.21 -8.09
N ARG A 285 17.84 -12.04 -8.46
CA ARG A 285 17.56 -12.42 -9.85
C ARG A 285 16.40 -11.62 -10.42
N ILE A 286 16.60 -11.11 -11.63
CA ILE A 286 15.55 -10.51 -12.45
C ILE A 286 15.39 -11.35 -13.72
N ARG A 287 14.16 -11.79 -14.00
CA ARG A 287 13.81 -12.56 -15.19
C ARG A 287 12.71 -11.85 -15.95
N ILE A 288 12.83 -11.80 -17.27
CA ILE A 288 11.75 -11.34 -18.15
C ILE A 288 11.25 -12.56 -18.90
N VAL A 289 9.97 -12.88 -18.72
CA VAL A 289 9.31 -14.01 -19.38
C VAL A 289 8.26 -13.51 -20.36
N LYS A 290 8.15 -14.16 -21.52
CA LYS A 290 7.06 -13.89 -22.46
C LYS A 290 5.76 -14.43 -21.86
N ILE A 291 4.72 -13.61 -21.85
CA ILE A 291 3.39 -14.01 -21.39
C ILE A 291 2.46 -14.23 -22.59
N ARG A 292 1.32 -14.89 -22.34
CA ARG A 292 0.28 -15.05 -23.35
C ARG A 292 -0.18 -13.66 -23.82
N GLY A 293 -0.31 -13.50 -25.13
CA GLY A 293 -0.85 -12.29 -25.74
C GLY A 293 -2.35 -12.13 -25.48
N ARG A 294 -2.97 -11.12 -26.12
CA ARG A 294 -4.42 -10.92 -26.08
C ARG A 294 -5.14 -12.21 -26.48
N SER A 295 -6.09 -12.64 -25.63
CA SER A 295 -6.95 -13.79 -25.92
C SER A 295 -8.21 -13.32 -26.66
N MET A 296 -8.50 -13.93 -27.80
CA MET A 296 -9.71 -13.64 -28.58
C MET A 296 -10.99 -14.01 -27.84
N GLN A 297 -10.89 -14.93 -26.87
CA GLN A 297 -11.98 -15.41 -26.01
C GLN A 297 -12.04 -14.69 -24.66
N CYS A 298 -11.24 -13.64 -24.44
CA CYS A 298 -11.25 -12.91 -23.18
C CYS A 298 -12.59 -12.19 -23.01
N GLU A 299 -13.26 -12.39 -21.86
CA GLU A 299 -14.55 -11.74 -21.56
C GLU A 299 -14.47 -10.21 -21.61
N ALA A 300 -13.33 -9.63 -21.20
CA ALA A 300 -13.14 -8.18 -21.17
C ALA A 300 -12.65 -7.60 -22.51
N CYS A 301 -11.65 -8.22 -23.14
CA CYS A 301 -10.97 -7.62 -24.30
C CYS A 301 -10.95 -8.50 -25.55
N GLY A 302 -11.69 -9.61 -25.61
CA GLY A 302 -11.84 -10.44 -26.82
C GLY A 302 -12.53 -9.70 -27.97
N GLU A 303 -12.50 -10.27 -29.17
CA GLU A 303 -13.14 -9.66 -30.37
C GLU A 303 -14.65 -9.51 -30.20
N ASN A 304 -15.28 -10.51 -29.58
CA ASN A 304 -16.72 -10.52 -29.28
C ASN A 304 -16.99 -10.21 -27.80
N ALA A 305 -16.09 -9.47 -27.14
CA ALA A 305 -16.28 -9.10 -25.74
C ALA A 305 -17.56 -8.29 -25.56
N THR A 306 -18.41 -8.73 -24.63
CA THR A 306 -19.64 -8.02 -24.26
C THR A 306 -19.40 -7.00 -23.14
N PHE A 307 -18.18 -6.94 -22.59
CA PHE A 307 -17.80 -6.10 -21.45
C PHE A 307 -17.82 -4.61 -21.77
N THR A 308 -18.97 -3.99 -21.52
CA THR A 308 -19.22 -2.55 -21.75
C THR A 308 -18.98 -1.70 -20.50
N GLN A 309 -19.01 -0.37 -20.67
CA GLN A 309 -19.05 0.58 -19.54
C GLN A 309 -20.21 0.31 -18.57
N GLN A 310 -21.36 -0.14 -19.06
CA GLN A 310 -22.49 -0.49 -18.21
C GLN A 310 -22.19 -1.73 -17.38
N GLN A 311 -21.71 -2.80 -18.03
CA GLN A 311 -21.33 -4.02 -17.32
C GLN A 311 -20.23 -3.77 -16.30
N PHE A 312 -19.25 -2.93 -16.61
CA PHE A 312 -18.22 -2.50 -15.66
C PHE A 312 -18.83 -1.86 -14.40
N ARG A 313 -19.78 -0.92 -14.56
CA ARG A 313 -20.43 -0.22 -13.42
C ARG A 313 -21.18 -1.18 -12.49
N GLU A 314 -21.81 -2.20 -13.07
CA GLU A 314 -22.63 -3.19 -12.37
C GLU A 314 -21.81 -4.39 -11.85
N PHE A 315 -20.53 -4.51 -12.21
CA PHE A 315 -19.71 -5.67 -11.86
C PHE A 315 -19.30 -5.69 -10.39
N ASP A 316 -19.55 -6.82 -9.72
CA ASP A 316 -19.18 -7.04 -8.32
C ASP A 316 -17.81 -7.74 -8.22
N TYR A 317 -16.76 -6.94 -8.10
CA TYR A 317 -15.37 -7.42 -7.96
C TYR A 317 -15.10 -8.13 -6.64
N GLU A 318 -15.83 -7.78 -5.58
CA GLU A 318 -15.66 -8.43 -4.27
C GLU A 318 -16.19 -9.86 -4.32
N LYS A 319 -17.39 -10.05 -4.88
CA LYS A 319 -17.96 -11.37 -5.09
C LYS A 319 -17.13 -12.19 -6.06
N PHE A 320 -16.65 -11.59 -7.15
CA PHE A 320 -15.86 -12.27 -8.17
C PHE A 320 -14.54 -12.81 -7.62
N THR A 321 -13.76 -11.97 -6.92
CA THR A 321 -12.49 -12.40 -6.31
C THR A 321 -12.67 -13.11 -4.97
N GLN A 322 -13.90 -13.10 -4.47
CA GLN A 322 -14.26 -13.41 -3.11
C GLN A 322 -13.56 -12.51 -2.09
N THR A 323 -12.68 -11.57 -2.42
CA THR A 323 -11.98 -10.75 -1.41
C THR A 323 -12.65 -9.38 -1.34
N PRO A 324 -12.83 -8.75 -0.17
CA PRO A 324 -13.37 -7.40 -0.13
C PRO A 324 -12.36 -6.39 -0.69
N LEU A 325 -12.85 -5.30 -1.30
CA LEU A 325 -12.03 -4.18 -1.80
C LEU A 325 -11.29 -3.50 -0.64
N ARG A 326 -11.93 -3.46 0.52
CA ARG A 326 -11.36 -3.04 1.79
C ARG A 326 -11.24 -4.23 2.71
N VAL A 327 -10.06 -4.49 3.27
CA VAL A 327 -9.87 -5.57 4.24
C VAL A 327 -10.10 -5.01 5.65
N PRO A 328 -11.30 -5.14 6.26
CA PRO A 328 -11.41 -4.92 7.70
C PRO A 328 -10.57 -5.98 8.42
N PRO A 329 -10.10 -5.71 9.65
CA PRO A 329 -9.46 -6.75 10.44
C PRO A 329 -10.42 -7.94 10.56
N LEU A 330 -10.04 -9.07 9.95
CA LEU A 330 -10.80 -10.32 10.01
C LEU A 330 -11.06 -10.67 11.47
N LYS A 331 -12.33 -10.78 11.85
CA LYS A 331 -12.75 -11.30 13.16
C LYS A 331 -13.48 -12.61 12.92
N LEU A 332 -12.78 -13.73 13.06
CA LEU A 332 -13.40 -15.04 13.03
C LEU A 332 -14.25 -15.25 14.29
N ASN A 333 -15.32 -16.03 14.18
CA ASN A 333 -16.16 -16.47 15.29
C ASN A 333 -16.45 -17.96 15.18
N LEU A 334 -15.41 -18.78 15.37
CA LEU A 334 -15.46 -20.25 15.22
C LEU A 334 -15.80 -20.98 16.52
N LEU A 335 -15.60 -20.32 17.67
CA LEU A 335 -15.73 -20.91 19.00
C LEU A 335 -16.89 -20.25 19.77
N PRO A 336 -17.60 -21.01 20.62
CA PRO A 336 -18.59 -20.44 21.52
C PRO A 336 -17.90 -19.65 22.64
N ARG A 337 -18.63 -18.75 23.32
CA ARG A 337 -18.04 -17.76 24.26
C ARG A 337 -17.28 -18.40 25.42
N GLU A 338 -17.76 -19.53 25.91
CA GLU A 338 -17.17 -20.31 27.01
C GLU A 338 -15.78 -20.88 26.68
N SER A 339 -15.48 -21.07 25.40
CA SER A 339 -14.17 -21.53 24.89
C SER A 339 -13.22 -20.38 24.56
N ARG A 340 -13.54 -19.17 25.01
CA ARG A 340 -12.73 -17.96 24.79
C ARG A 340 -12.49 -17.23 26.11
N ILE A 341 -11.40 -16.48 26.20
CA ILE A 341 -11.08 -15.63 27.35
C ILE A 341 -10.59 -14.27 26.86
N SER A 342 -11.00 -13.18 27.51
CA SER A 342 -10.47 -11.86 27.18
C SER A 342 -9.04 -11.69 27.68
N SER A 343 -8.28 -10.76 27.06
CA SER A 343 -6.91 -10.46 27.51
C SER A 343 -6.86 -10.00 28.98
N LYS A 344 -7.90 -9.29 29.45
CA LYS A 344 -8.01 -8.83 30.84
C LYS A 344 -8.20 -10.01 31.82
N GLU A 345 -9.15 -10.90 31.52
CA GLU A 345 -9.37 -12.10 32.33
C GLU A 345 -8.13 -13.01 32.34
N TYR A 346 -7.45 -13.16 31.21
CA TYR A 346 -6.20 -13.91 31.15
C TYR A 346 -5.08 -13.25 31.97
N SER A 347 -5.00 -11.91 31.99
CA SER A 347 -4.08 -11.18 32.86
C SER A 347 -4.34 -11.47 34.35
N GLU A 348 -5.61 -11.55 34.76
CA GLU A 348 -5.95 -11.96 36.13
C GLU A 348 -5.48 -13.38 36.47
N VAL A 349 -5.54 -14.32 35.52
CA VAL A 349 -5.01 -15.69 35.70
C VAL A 349 -3.50 -15.65 35.98
N ILE A 350 -2.76 -14.83 35.22
CA ILE A 350 -1.32 -14.63 35.43
C ILE A 350 -1.03 -14.01 36.80
N ILE A 351 -1.77 -12.95 37.18
CA ILE A 351 -1.59 -12.24 38.45
C ILE A 351 -1.87 -13.16 39.64
N LYS A 352 -2.95 -13.97 39.56
CA LYS A 352 -3.32 -14.96 40.59
C LYS A 352 -2.39 -16.18 40.61
N LYS A 353 -1.43 -16.29 39.68
CA LYS A 353 -0.54 -17.45 39.50
C LYS A 353 -1.32 -18.76 39.41
N GLY A 354 -2.47 -18.75 38.72
CA GLY A 354 -3.23 -19.99 38.49
C GLY A 354 -2.43 -20.96 37.62
N PRO A 355 -2.50 -22.28 37.86
CA PRO A 355 -1.78 -23.27 37.04
C PRO A 355 -2.31 -23.24 35.61
N HIS A 356 -1.44 -22.90 34.66
CA HIS A 356 -1.82 -22.78 33.25
C HIS A 356 -0.65 -23.00 32.29
N VAL A 357 -0.99 -23.41 31.07
CA VAL A 357 -0.08 -23.46 29.93
C VAL A 357 -0.59 -22.48 28.87
N LEU A 358 0.31 -21.63 28.37
CA LEU A 358 0.03 -20.74 27.25
C LEU A 358 0.75 -21.23 26.00
N VAL A 359 -0.01 -21.61 24.97
CA VAL A 359 0.52 -21.97 23.66
C VAL A 359 0.40 -20.80 22.70
N ASP A 360 1.52 -20.33 22.17
CA ASP A 360 1.57 -19.33 21.10
C ASP A 360 1.65 -20.04 19.75
N VAL A 361 0.58 -19.93 18.96
CA VAL A 361 0.46 -20.62 17.67
C VAL A 361 0.96 -19.82 16.47
N ARG A 362 1.61 -18.67 16.71
CA ARG A 362 2.25 -17.90 15.64
C ARG A 362 3.47 -18.66 15.11
N PRO A 363 3.87 -18.40 13.84
CA PRO A 363 5.15 -18.85 13.33
C PRO A 363 6.33 -18.45 14.23
N ALA A 364 7.39 -19.26 14.26
CA ALA A 364 8.53 -19.03 15.15
C ALA A 364 9.20 -17.66 14.96
N HIS A 365 9.23 -17.13 13.74
CA HIS A 365 9.78 -15.80 13.48
C HIS A 365 8.90 -14.68 14.06
N HIS A 366 7.57 -14.83 14.09
CA HIS A 366 6.66 -13.91 14.77
C HIS A 366 6.80 -13.99 16.30
N PHE A 367 7.02 -15.19 16.84
CA PHE A 367 7.26 -15.39 18.28
C PHE A 367 8.51 -14.65 18.76
N LYS A 368 9.57 -14.61 17.92
CA LYS A 368 10.82 -13.90 18.20
C LYS A 368 10.68 -12.37 18.24
N ILE A 369 9.62 -11.80 17.64
CA ILE A 369 9.39 -10.34 17.66
C ILE A 369 9.02 -9.89 19.09
N ALA A 370 8.04 -10.55 19.68
CA ALA A 370 7.59 -10.34 21.04
C ALA A 370 6.71 -11.52 21.45
N SER A 371 6.80 -11.96 22.71
CA SER A 371 6.01 -13.05 23.27
C SER A 371 5.69 -12.80 24.73
N LEU A 372 4.61 -13.42 25.23
CA LEU A 372 4.28 -13.35 26.64
C LEU A 372 5.23 -14.26 27.44
N PRO A 373 5.62 -13.88 28.67
CA PRO A 373 6.49 -14.71 29.50
C PRO A 373 5.93 -16.12 29.66
N LYS A 374 6.83 -17.12 29.65
CA LYS A 374 6.49 -18.56 29.82
C LYS A 374 5.56 -19.15 28.74
N SER A 375 5.35 -18.47 27.61
CA SER A 375 4.58 -19.05 26.49
C SER A 375 5.39 -20.09 25.72
N LEU A 376 4.72 -21.17 25.31
CA LEU A 376 5.25 -22.26 24.49
C LEU A 376 4.93 -22.01 23.01
N ASN A 377 5.94 -21.82 22.17
CA ASN A 377 5.71 -21.62 20.75
C ASN A 377 5.52 -22.95 19.99
N ILE A 378 4.27 -23.21 19.60
CA ILE A 378 3.88 -24.33 18.73
C ILE A 378 3.09 -23.75 17.55
N PRO A 379 3.74 -23.43 16.42
CA PRO A 379 3.06 -22.88 15.26
C PRO A 379 1.85 -23.71 14.83
N LEU A 380 0.77 -23.06 14.41
CA LEU A 380 -0.46 -23.74 13.99
C LEU A 380 -0.21 -24.84 12.94
N SER A 381 0.73 -24.64 12.02
CA SER A 381 1.08 -25.61 10.97
C SER A 381 1.74 -26.89 11.48
N THR A 382 2.32 -26.88 12.68
CA THR A 382 2.99 -28.04 13.30
C THR A 382 2.30 -28.49 14.57
N LEU A 383 1.14 -27.90 14.91
CA LEU A 383 0.39 -28.18 16.12
C LEU A 383 0.04 -29.66 16.27
N GLU A 384 -0.44 -30.29 15.19
CA GLU A 384 -0.78 -31.72 15.14
C GLU A 384 0.40 -32.61 15.55
N ALA A 385 1.56 -32.42 14.91
CA ALA A 385 2.75 -33.21 15.19
C ALA A 385 3.34 -32.94 16.59
N ARG A 386 3.05 -31.77 17.18
CA ARG A 386 3.62 -31.31 18.46
C ARG A 386 2.62 -31.34 19.62
N LEU A 387 1.47 -32.01 19.47
CA LEU A 387 0.52 -32.26 20.56
C LEU A 387 1.16 -32.90 21.81
N PRO A 388 2.13 -33.83 21.71
CA PRO A 388 2.78 -34.40 22.90
C PRO A 388 3.47 -33.35 23.78
N GLU A 389 3.95 -32.24 23.20
CA GLU A 389 4.58 -31.16 23.95
C GLU A 389 3.55 -30.36 24.78
N VAL A 390 2.34 -30.17 24.25
CA VAL A 390 1.23 -29.54 24.99
C VAL A 390 0.85 -30.41 26.18
N SER A 391 0.71 -31.72 25.97
CA SER A 391 0.39 -32.67 27.06
C SER A 391 1.49 -32.72 28.12
N SER A 392 2.76 -32.70 27.71
CA SER A 392 3.91 -32.70 28.63
C SER A 392 3.96 -31.42 29.46
N ALA A 393 3.72 -30.26 28.84
CA ALA A 393 3.68 -28.97 29.52
C ALA A 393 2.54 -28.91 30.56
N LEU A 394 1.36 -29.43 30.23
CA LEU A 394 0.22 -29.46 31.16
C LEU A 394 0.52 -30.35 32.37
N LYS A 395 1.06 -31.56 32.17
CA LYS A 395 1.43 -32.45 33.27
C LYS A 395 2.49 -31.83 34.18
N LYS A 396 3.51 -31.20 33.59
CA LYS A 396 4.56 -30.53 34.35
C LYS A 396 4.00 -29.41 35.22
N GLU A 397 3.08 -28.61 34.70
CA GLU A 397 2.44 -27.53 35.46
C GLU A 397 1.58 -28.09 36.61
N GLU A 398 0.88 -29.21 36.39
CA GLU A 398 0.09 -29.91 37.44
C GLU A 398 0.97 -30.47 38.56
N GLU A 399 2.14 -31.03 38.21
CA GLU A 399 3.13 -31.53 39.16
C GLU A 399 3.75 -30.40 39.99
N GLU A 400 4.13 -29.29 39.34
CA GLU A 400 4.77 -28.14 40.00
C GLU A 400 3.81 -27.35 40.90
N SER A 401 2.52 -27.32 40.58
CA SER A 401 1.51 -26.59 41.35
C SER A 401 0.99 -27.36 42.58
N GLY A 402 1.44 -28.60 42.80
CA GLY A 402 1.13 -29.38 44.00
C GLY A 402 -0.35 -29.68 44.17
N ALA A 403 -1.10 -29.76 43.07
CA ALA A 403 -2.56 -29.83 43.06
C ALA A 403 -3.07 -31.16 43.65
N VAL A 404 -3.30 -31.17 44.97
CA VAL A 404 -4.11 -32.18 45.66
C VAL A 404 -5.58 -31.88 45.35
N SER A 405 -6.18 -32.71 44.49
CA SER A 405 -7.62 -32.85 44.25
C SER A 405 -8.38 -31.56 43.87
N GLY A 406 -8.41 -31.23 42.57
CA GLY A 406 -9.55 -30.49 41.99
C GLY A 406 -9.27 -29.37 40.98
N SER A 407 -8.03 -28.87 40.86
CA SER A 407 -7.71 -27.78 39.90
C SER A 407 -6.69 -28.23 38.86
N SER A 408 -7.16 -28.77 37.73
CA SER A 408 -6.32 -29.11 36.58
C SER A 408 -5.75 -27.85 35.91
N ALA A 409 -4.53 -27.94 35.40
CA ALA A 409 -3.90 -26.82 34.69
C ALA A 409 -4.75 -26.42 33.47
N GLN A 410 -4.99 -25.12 33.29
CA GLN A 410 -5.79 -24.61 32.18
C GLN A 410 -4.94 -24.39 30.93
N LEU A 411 -5.47 -24.72 29.75
CA LEU A 411 -4.78 -24.51 28.47
C LEU A 411 -5.32 -23.25 27.78
N TYR A 412 -4.43 -22.29 27.51
CA TYR A 412 -4.73 -21.08 26.76
C TYR A 412 -3.95 -21.03 25.47
N VAL A 413 -4.55 -20.48 24.42
CA VAL A 413 -3.95 -20.37 23.10
C VAL A 413 -4.00 -18.93 22.61
N VAL A 414 -2.86 -18.42 22.15
CA VAL A 414 -2.73 -17.05 21.66
C VAL A 414 -2.14 -17.02 20.25
N CYS A 415 -2.60 -16.06 19.45
CA CYS A 415 -1.95 -15.68 18.19
C CYS A 415 -1.88 -14.14 18.08
N ARG A 416 -1.57 -13.59 16.91
CA ARG A 416 -1.46 -12.13 16.73
C ARG A 416 -2.80 -11.42 16.99
N ARG A 417 -3.89 -11.92 16.37
CA ARG A 417 -5.21 -11.25 16.31
C ARG A 417 -6.39 -12.06 16.85
N GLY A 418 -6.14 -13.25 17.40
CA GLY A 418 -7.19 -14.13 17.88
C GLY A 418 -7.95 -14.93 16.80
N ASN A 419 -7.43 -15.02 15.57
CA ASN A 419 -8.05 -15.82 14.49
C ASN A 419 -7.49 -17.25 14.46
N ASP A 420 -6.18 -17.39 14.30
CA ASP A 420 -5.53 -18.72 14.28
C ASP A 420 -5.59 -19.45 15.61
N SER A 421 -5.66 -18.72 16.73
CA SER A 421 -5.89 -19.32 18.05
C SER A 421 -7.27 -19.99 18.15
N GLN A 422 -8.30 -19.46 17.47
CA GLN A 422 -9.60 -20.13 17.41
C GLN A 422 -9.53 -21.44 16.63
N ARG A 423 -8.82 -21.46 15.49
CA ARG A 423 -8.61 -22.67 14.70
C ARG A 423 -7.82 -23.72 15.49
N ALA A 424 -6.77 -23.29 16.19
CA ALA A 424 -5.98 -24.15 17.07
C ALA A 424 -6.83 -24.78 18.17
N VAL A 425 -7.64 -23.99 18.87
CA VAL A 425 -8.52 -24.50 19.95
C VAL A 425 -9.59 -25.44 19.39
N GLN A 426 -10.19 -25.13 18.24
CA GLN A 426 -11.14 -26.04 17.60
C GLN A 426 -10.50 -27.40 17.26
N TYR A 427 -9.24 -27.39 16.80
CA TYR A 427 -8.49 -28.63 16.57
C TYR A 427 -8.15 -29.35 17.89
N LEU A 428 -7.66 -28.62 18.90
CA LEU A 428 -7.34 -29.17 20.22
C LEU A 428 -8.56 -29.81 20.90
N HIS A 429 -9.75 -29.23 20.77
CA HIS A 429 -11.00 -29.82 21.25
C HIS A 429 -11.28 -31.18 20.59
N LYS A 430 -11.09 -31.29 19.27
CA LYS A 430 -11.24 -32.58 18.55
C LYS A 430 -10.25 -33.64 19.03
N MET A 431 -9.07 -33.22 19.51
CA MET A 431 -8.02 -34.10 20.02
C MET A 431 -8.12 -34.37 21.53
N GLY A 432 -9.18 -33.90 22.20
CA GLY A 432 -9.49 -34.22 23.61
C GLY A 432 -9.13 -33.12 24.63
N PHE A 433 -8.57 -31.99 24.21
CA PHE A 433 -8.26 -30.85 25.10
C PHE A 433 -9.48 -29.93 25.27
N THR A 434 -10.59 -30.46 25.80
CA THR A 434 -11.90 -29.77 25.82
C THR A 434 -11.94 -28.47 26.63
N SER A 435 -11.02 -28.28 27.57
CA SER A 435 -10.89 -27.05 28.38
C SER A 435 -10.09 -25.93 27.72
N ALA A 436 -9.49 -26.17 26.53
CA ALA A 436 -8.65 -25.18 25.86
C ALA A 436 -9.44 -23.92 25.49
N LYS A 437 -8.87 -22.74 25.75
CA LYS A 437 -9.47 -21.44 25.43
C LYS A 437 -8.57 -20.57 24.58
N ASP A 438 -9.13 -19.81 23.64
CA ASP A 438 -8.37 -18.80 22.90
C ASP A 438 -8.42 -17.44 23.59
N ILE A 439 -7.33 -16.67 23.48
CA ILE A 439 -7.32 -15.27 23.91
C ILE A 439 -7.95 -14.39 22.82
N VAL A 440 -9.10 -13.79 23.15
CA VAL A 440 -9.87 -12.93 22.25
C VAL A 440 -9.01 -11.75 21.80
N GLY A 441 -8.88 -11.57 20.48
CA GLY A 441 -8.09 -10.50 19.88
C GLY A 441 -6.56 -10.71 19.95
N GLY A 442 -6.09 -11.81 20.52
CA GLY A 442 -4.67 -12.18 20.56
C GLY A 442 -3.79 -11.15 21.28
N LEU A 443 -2.55 -11.02 20.79
CA LEU A 443 -1.56 -10.09 21.34
C LEU A 443 -1.87 -8.61 21.02
N GLU A 444 -2.58 -8.31 19.94
CA GLU A 444 -3.06 -6.93 19.69
C GLU A 444 -4.03 -6.49 20.81
N SER A 445 -4.95 -7.36 21.20
CA SER A 445 -5.83 -7.08 22.35
C SER A 445 -5.07 -7.02 23.67
N TRP A 446 -4.02 -7.84 23.85
CA TRP A 446 -3.16 -7.74 25.04
C TRP A 446 -2.47 -6.37 25.12
N ALA A 447 -1.87 -5.91 24.03
CA ALA A 447 -1.21 -4.61 23.97
C ALA A 447 -2.20 -3.46 24.22
N HIS A 448 -3.43 -3.59 23.70
CA HIS A 448 -4.44 -2.56 23.87
C HIS A 448 -5.10 -2.56 25.25
N ASN A 449 -5.32 -3.72 25.87
CA ASN A 449 -6.18 -3.84 27.06
C ASN A 449 -5.44 -4.13 28.36
N VAL A 450 -4.17 -4.54 28.29
CA VAL A 450 -3.41 -5.02 29.45
C VAL A 450 -2.05 -4.31 29.56
N ASP A 451 -1.26 -4.31 28.49
CA ASP A 451 0.09 -3.74 28.50
C ASP A 451 0.34 -2.88 27.26
N HIS A 452 0.12 -1.57 27.39
CA HIS A 452 0.35 -0.60 26.30
C HIS A 452 1.81 -0.48 25.85
N GLN A 453 2.76 -1.06 26.58
CA GLN A 453 4.17 -1.11 26.17
C GLN A 453 4.50 -2.40 25.40
N PHE A 454 3.58 -3.37 25.36
CA PHE A 454 3.79 -4.60 24.62
C PHE A 454 3.96 -4.31 23.13
N PRO A 455 5.04 -4.78 22.47
CA PRO A 455 5.28 -4.47 21.07
C PRO A 455 4.19 -5.02 20.15
N THR A 456 3.59 -4.14 19.35
CA THR A 456 2.69 -4.49 18.25
C THR A 456 3.39 -4.31 16.91
N TYR A 457 3.10 -5.21 15.97
CA TYR A 457 3.59 -5.18 14.60
C TYR A 457 2.45 -5.47 13.65
#